data_AF-A0AAV9F7M4-F1
#
_entry.id   AF-A0AAV9F7M4-F1
#
_cell.length_a   1.000
_cell.length_b   1.000
_cell.length_c   1.000
_cell.angle_alpha   90.00
_cell.angle_beta   90.00
_cell.angle_gamma   90.00
#
_symmetry.space_group_name_H-M   'P 1'
#
loop_
_entity.id
_entity.type
_entity.pdbx_description
1 polymer ?
#
loop_
_entity_poly.entity_id
_entity_poly.type
_entity_poly.pdbx_seq_one_letter_code
_entity_poly.pdbx_strand_id
1 'polypeptide(L)'
;MEEWMIQNHGFQPQYSVFELTEKNFWRMFDADLYEYCRKKYGEVAVGTFMGIYYKFKKGKKTEEEVREAEQAHLQTETAIAEVD
;
A
#
# COMPACT_ATOMS: atom_id res chain seq x y z
N MET A 1 14.53 13.45 5.59
CA MET A 1 14.27 14.06 4.27
C MET A 1 12.84 13.75 3.81
N GLU A 2 12.40 12.54 4.10
CA GLU A 2 11.13 11.90 3.82
C GLU A 2 9.94 12.61 4.49
N GLU A 3 10.11 13.08 5.73
CA GLU A 3 9.08 13.86 6.43
C GLU A 3 8.80 15.20 5.72
N TRP A 4 9.85 15.87 5.23
CA TRP A 4 9.69 17.08 4.42
C TRP A 4 8.98 16.77 3.10
N MET A 5 9.31 15.63 2.46
CA MET A 5 8.60 15.20 1.25
C MET A 5 7.10 14.95 1.53
N ILE A 6 6.74 14.26 2.61
CA ILE A 6 5.33 14.08 3.01
C ILE A 6 4.62 15.42 3.15
N GLN A 7 5.24 16.37 3.86
CA GLN A 7 4.65 17.69 4.11
C GLN A 7 4.50 18.55 2.85
N ASN A 8 5.34 18.32 1.83
CA ASN A 8 5.36 19.09 0.59
C ASN A 8 4.79 18.32 -0.60
N HIS A 9 4.08 17.21 -0.35
CA HIS A 9 3.50 16.35 -1.39
C HIS A 9 4.55 15.83 -2.41
N GLY A 10 5.79 15.65 -1.95
CA GLY A 10 6.89 15.05 -2.70
C GLY A 10 6.79 13.51 -2.70
N PHE A 11 7.27 12.89 -3.79
CA PHE A 11 7.14 11.46 -4.02
C PHE A 11 8.49 10.84 -4.40
N GLN A 12 8.99 9.92 -3.54
CA GLN A 12 10.19 9.13 -3.83
C GLN A 12 10.06 7.69 -3.27
N PRO A 13 9.38 6.79 -3.98
CA PRO A 13 9.00 5.49 -3.44
C PRO A 13 10.18 4.55 -3.15
N GLN A 14 11.22 4.60 -3.99
CA GLN A 14 12.33 3.64 -3.97
C GLN A 14 13.18 3.73 -2.71
N TYR A 15 13.34 4.94 -2.17
CA TYR A 15 14.16 5.19 -0.98
C TYR A 15 13.29 5.25 0.27
N SER A 16 12.14 5.93 0.18
CA SER A 16 11.23 6.07 1.32
C SER A 16 10.64 4.75 1.81
N VAL A 17 10.59 3.70 0.98
CA VAL A 17 10.18 2.36 1.42
C VAL A 17 11.13 1.71 2.44
N PHE A 18 12.41 2.12 2.45
CA PHE A 18 13.43 1.62 3.38
C PHE A 18 13.56 2.49 4.63
N GLU A 19 13.39 3.81 4.47
CA GLU A 19 13.57 4.79 5.55
C GLU A 19 12.29 5.01 6.39
N LEU A 20 11.12 4.72 5.83
CA LEU A 20 9.84 4.89 6.53
C LEU A 20 9.21 3.57 6.94
N THR A 21 8.48 3.63 8.07
CA THR A 21 7.49 2.61 8.40
C THR A 21 6.39 2.59 7.33
N GLU A 22 5.72 1.44 7.16
CA GLU A 22 4.62 1.31 6.19
C GLU A 22 3.53 2.39 6.39
N LYS A 23 3.17 2.66 7.65
CA LYS A 23 2.22 3.72 8.00
C LYS A 23 2.67 5.10 7.53
N ASN A 24 3.95 5.45 7.69
CA ASN A 24 4.47 6.74 7.25
C ASN A 24 4.70 6.79 5.73
N PHE A 25 5.08 5.67 5.11
CA PHE A 25 5.21 5.56 3.67
C PHE A 25 3.89 5.91 2.99
N TRP A 26 2.78 5.35 3.46
CA TRP A 26 1.46 5.62 2.90
C TRP A 26 1.01 7.07 3.08
N ARG A 27 1.62 7.88 3.96
CA ARG A 27 1.33 9.32 4.04
C ARG A 27 1.89 10.12 2.85
N MET A 28 2.81 9.55 2.07
CA MET A 28 3.27 10.13 0.79
C MET A 28 2.29 9.88 -0.36
N PHE A 29 1.30 9.01 -0.14
CA PHE A 29 0.36 8.56 -1.16
C PHE A 29 -1.07 8.78 -0.72
N ASP A 30 -1.96 8.94 -1.68
CA ASP A 30 -3.38 8.84 -1.41
C ASP A 30 -3.78 7.36 -1.50
N ALA A 31 -3.91 6.71 -0.34
CA ALA A 31 -4.32 5.31 -0.25
C ALA A 31 -5.75 5.11 -0.76
N ASP A 32 -6.64 6.08 -0.57
CA ASP A 32 -8.04 6.00 -0.98
C ASP A 32 -8.16 6.06 -2.50
N LEU A 33 -7.41 6.97 -3.14
CA LEU A 33 -7.35 7.05 -4.61
C LEU A 33 -6.75 5.78 -5.21
N TYR A 34 -5.74 5.21 -4.55
CA TYR A 34 -5.10 3.97 -4.96
C TYR A 34 -6.08 2.79 -4.88
N GLU A 35 -6.81 2.68 -3.77
CA GLU A 35 -7.79 1.62 -3.56
C GLU A 35 -9.02 1.77 -4.47
N TYR A 36 -9.49 3.01 -4.69
CA TYR A 36 -10.52 3.30 -5.69
C TYR A 36 -10.13 2.79 -7.07
N CYS A 37 -8.88 2.99 -7.49
CA CYS A 37 -8.39 2.48 -8.77
C CYS A 37 -8.39 0.94 -8.79
N ARG A 38 -7.93 0.28 -7.72
CA ARG A 38 -7.94 -1.18 -7.61
C ARG A 38 -9.36 -1.74 -7.73
N LYS A 39 -10.30 -1.16 -6.99
CA LYS A 39 -11.73 -1.54 -7.05
C LYS A 39 -12.32 -1.31 -8.45
N LYS A 40 -12.02 -0.19 -9.10
CA LYS A 40 -12.50 0.13 -10.45
C LYS A 40 -12.08 -0.90 -11.50
N TYR A 41 -10.88 -1.46 -11.39
CA TYR A 41 -10.36 -2.47 -12.33
C TYR A 41 -10.65 -3.93 -11.89
N GLY A 42 -11.43 -4.12 -10.81
CA GLY A 42 -11.94 -5.42 -10.37
C GLY A 42 -10.92 -6.31 -9.67
N GLU A 43 -11.33 -7.55 -9.34
CA GLU A 43 -10.52 -8.53 -8.60
C GLU A 43 -9.16 -8.82 -9.25
N VAL A 44 -9.05 -8.70 -10.58
CA VAL A 44 -7.80 -8.91 -11.33
C VAL A 44 -6.75 -7.85 -10.98
N ALA A 45 -7.17 -6.66 -10.55
CA ALA A 45 -6.28 -5.59 -10.13
C ALA A 45 -5.74 -5.80 -8.69
N VAL A 46 -6.46 -6.54 -7.85
CA VAL A 46 -5.96 -7.01 -6.55
C VAL A 46 -4.93 -8.12 -6.84
N GLY A 47 -3.66 -7.90 -6.51
CA GLY A 47 -2.54 -8.80 -6.85
C GLY A 47 -1.74 -8.38 -8.10
N THR A 48 -2.38 -7.86 -9.15
CA THR A 48 -1.66 -7.24 -10.29
C THR A 48 -1.14 -5.84 -9.92
N PHE A 49 -1.99 -5.04 -9.29
CA PHE A 49 -1.59 -3.82 -8.59
C PHE A 49 -1.34 -4.15 -7.12
N MET A 50 -0.21 -4.81 -6.84
CA MET A 50 0.33 -4.90 -5.49
C MET A 50 0.47 -3.50 -4.89
N GLY A 51 0.17 -3.34 -3.60
CA GLY A 51 0.36 -2.07 -2.89
C GLY A 51 1.74 -1.48 -3.18
N ILE A 52 1.80 -0.17 -3.45
CA ILE A 52 3.02 0.51 -3.89
C ILE A 52 4.18 0.22 -2.93
N TYR A 53 3.91 0.21 -1.62
CA TYR A 53 4.87 -0.19 -0.58
C TYR A 53 5.52 -1.55 -0.89
N TYR A 54 4.71 -2.56 -1.23
CA TYR A 54 5.17 -3.92 -1.52
C TYR A 54 5.86 -4.04 -2.87
N LYS A 55 5.52 -3.23 -3.87
CA LYS A 55 6.23 -3.18 -5.16
C LYS A 55 7.68 -2.73 -5.00
N PHE A 56 7.91 -1.71 -4.18
CA PHE A 56 9.25 -1.17 -3.95
C PHE A 56 10.04 -1.94 -2.88
N LYS A 57 9.36 -2.61 -1.95
CA LYS A 57 9.98 -3.55 -1.00
C LYS A 57 10.26 -4.94 -1.62
N LYS A 58 9.80 -5.18 -2.86
CA LYS A 58 9.92 -6.46 -3.58
C LYS A 58 11.41 -6.76 -3.82
N GLY A 59 11.94 -7.62 -2.95
CA GLY A 59 13.36 -7.91 -2.82
C GLY A 59 13.69 -8.52 -1.45
N LYS A 60 12.80 -8.37 -0.45
CA LYS A 60 13.00 -8.93 0.90
C LYS A 60 11.83 -9.73 1.50
N LYS A 61 10.68 -9.87 0.81
CA LYS A 61 9.55 -10.67 1.30
C LYS A 61 9.35 -11.92 0.45
N THR A 62 9.03 -13.03 1.09
CA THR A 62 8.58 -14.26 0.41
C THR A 62 7.18 -14.05 -0.16
N GLU A 63 6.79 -14.84 -1.16
CA GLU A 63 5.44 -14.78 -1.74
C GLU A 63 4.34 -15.06 -0.69
N GLU A 64 4.66 -15.84 0.34
CA GLU A 64 3.78 -16.13 1.46
C GLU A 64 3.50 -14.89 2.32
N GLU A 65 4.53 -14.14 2.68
CA GLU A 65 4.39 -12.88 3.44
C GLU A 65 3.63 -11.80 2.65
N VAL A 66 3.73 -11.83 1.33
CA VAL A 66 2.96 -10.94 0.45
C VAL A 66 1.49 -11.35 0.47
N ARG A 67 1.20 -12.64 0.30
CA ARG A 67 -0.17 -13.17 0.30
C ARG A 67 -0.87 -12.95 1.65
N GLU A 68 -0.18 -13.20 2.76
CA GLU A 68 -0.71 -12.97 4.11
C GLU A 68 -1.02 -11.49 4.37
N ALA A 69 -0.12 -10.60 3.95
CA ALA A 69 -0.34 -9.16 4.07
C ALA A 69 -1.53 -8.68 3.22
N GLU A 70 -1.66 -9.20 1.99
CA GLU A 70 -2.81 -8.91 1.13
C GLU A 70 -4.13 -9.45 1.70
N GLN A 71 -4.12 -10.65 2.29
CA GLN A 71 -5.28 -11.25 2.97
C GLN A 71 -5.68 -10.47 4.24
N ALA A 72 -4.72 -10.05 5.06
CA ALA A 72 -5.00 -9.25 6.25
C ALA A 72 -5.62 -7.89 5.89
N HIS A 73 -5.17 -7.28 4.79
CA HIS A 73 -5.74 -6.04 4.29
C HIS A 73 -7.20 -6.21 3.83
N LEU A 74 -7.48 -7.28 3.08
CA LEU A 74 -8.82 -7.65 2.63
C LEU A 74 -9.78 -7.89 3.81
N GLN A 75 -9.32 -8.60 4.84
CA GLN A 75 -10.11 -8.88 6.05
C GLN A 75 -10.41 -7.62 6.87
N THR A 76 -9.49 -6.66 6.88
CA THR A 76 -9.68 -5.39 7.59
C THR A 76 -10.72 -4.53 6.87
N GLU A 77 -10.72 -4.51 5.53
CA GLU A 77 -11.72 -3.75 4.76
C GLU A 77 -13.13 -4.35 4.85
N THR A 78 -13.28 -5.69 4.81
CA THR A 78 -14.60 -6.32 5.00
C THR A 78 -15.14 -6.08 6.41
N ALA A 79 -14.30 -6.13 7.44
CA ALA A 79 -14.72 -5.85 8.81
C ALA A 79 -15.18 -4.40 9.03
N ILE A 80 -14.66 -3.43 8.26
CA ILE A 80 -15.10 -2.03 8.32
C ILE A 80 -16.42 -1.85 7.55
N ALA A 81 -16.60 -2.57 6.43
CA ALA A 81 -17.82 -2.51 5.63
C ALA A 81 -19.06 -3.19 6.27
N GLU A 82 -18.86 -4.08 7.24
CA GLU A 82 -19.95 -4.75 7.99
C GLU A 82 -20.41 -3.98 9.24
N VAL A 83 -19.75 -2.85 9.57
CA VAL A 83 -20.03 -2.03 10.75
C VAL A 83 -20.77 -0.72 10.39
N ASP A 84 -20.93 -0.42 9.09
CA ASP A 84 -21.82 0.61 8.52
C ASP A 84 -23.16 0.00 8.04
#